data_AF-A0A149TL71-F1
#
_entry.id   AF-A0A149TL71-F1
#
_cell.length_a   1.000
_cell.length_b   1.000
_cell.length_c   1.000
_cell.angle_alpha   90.00
_cell.angle_beta   90.00
_cell.angle_gamma   90.00
#
_symmetry.space_group_name_H-M   'P 1'
#
loop_
_entity.id
_entity.type
_entity.pdbx_description
1 polymer ?
#
loop_
_entity_poly.entity_id
_entity_poly.type
_entity_poly.pdbx_seq_one_letter_code
_entity_poly.pdbx_strand_id
1 'polypeptide(L)'
;MILHENTVELLKKKYQTARAYQTKKEVQFDLSYEDYKALWIKNVDAITHLNNAVIYAVTHGINQTIKLDYCLSWKPLYVRTGAPMNMQTAWIRTAEQSKKDCRLKQGEKKTEKAKSKLHKPKAGWSEERKAARAAAMRGKKRGPYNKDNNDD
;
A
#
# COMPACT_ATOMS: atom_id res chain seq x y z
N MET A 1 -18.99 -14.54 -9.60
CA MET A 1 -18.81 -13.97 -8.24
C MET A 1 -19.78 -12.81 -8.08
N ILE A 2 -20.62 -12.86 -7.05
CA ILE A 2 -21.58 -11.78 -6.75
C ILE A 2 -20.90 -10.82 -5.75
N LEU A 3 -20.84 -9.54 -6.10
CA LEU A 3 -20.29 -8.51 -5.22
C LEU A 3 -21.41 -7.94 -4.35
N HIS A 4 -21.13 -7.76 -3.06
CA HIS A 4 -22.02 -7.02 -2.17
C HIS A 4 -22.14 -5.55 -2.65
N GLU A 5 -23.32 -4.94 -2.50
CA GLU A 5 -23.57 -3.56 -2.98
C GLU A 5 -22.56 -2.56 -2.42
N ASN A 6 -22.36 -2.58 -1.09
CA ASN A 6 -21.36 -1.76 -0.41
C ASN A 6 -19.91 -2.00 -0.91
N THR A 7 -19.62 -3.19 -1.44
CA THR A 7 -18.31 -3.48 -2.06
C THR A 7 -18.16 -2.71 -3.37
N VAL A 8 -19.22 -2.65 -4.17
CA VAL A 8 -19.24 -1.86 -5.42
C VAL A 8 -19.09 -0.38 -5.12
N GLU A 9 -19.78 0.15 -4.13
CA GLU A 9 -19.63 1.55 -3.72
C GLU A 9 -18.21 1.88 -3.24
N LEU A 10 -17.62 0.99 -2.43
CA LEU A 10 -16.26 1.16 -1.95
C LEU A 10 -15.25 1.12 -3.11
N LEU A 11 -15.45 0.26 -4.10
CA LEU A 11 -14.63 0.23 -5.31
C LEU A 11 -14.74 1.54 -6.11
N LYS A 12 -15.93 2.13 -6.24
CA LYS A 12 -16.09 3.46 -6.88
C LYS A 12 -15.28 4.54 -6.15
N LYS A 13 -15.36 4.59 -4.82
CA LYS A 13 -14.58 5.55 -4.00
C LYS A 13 -13.06 5.33 -4.16
N LYS A 14 -12.62 4.07 -4.13
CA LYS A 14 -11.22 3.71 -4.35
C LYS A 14 -10.73 4.07 -5.76
N TYR A 15 -11.56 3.85 -6.79
CA TYR A 15 -11.27 4.25 -8.16
C TYR A 15 -11.06 5.76 -8.29
N GLN A 16 -11.98 6.57 -7.74
CA GLN A 16 -11.85 8.03 -7.77
C GLN A 16 -10.56 8.50 -7.08
N THR A 17 -10.26 7.92 -5.92
CA THR A 17 -9.03 8.23 -5.17
C THR A 17 -7.78 7.85 -5.97
N ALA A 18 -7.78 6.66 -6.59
CA ALA A 18 -6.67 6.19 -7.42
C ALA A 18 -6.47 7.08 -8.65
N ARG A 19 -7.54 7.41 -9.37
CA ARG A 19 -7.50 8.33 -10.52
C ARG A 19 -6.92 9.69 -10.13
N ALA A 20 -7.46 10.31 -9.08
CA ALA A 20 -6.98 11.60 -8.59
C ALA A 20 -5.49 11.57 -8.19
N TYR A 21 -5.06 10.49 -7.52
CA TYR A 21 -3.66 10.31 -7.14
C TYR A 21 -2.74 10.18 -8.37
N GLN A 22 -3.09 9.34 -9.34
CA GLN A 22 -2.27 9.09 -10.52
C GLN A 22 -2.20 10.34 -11.42
N THR A 23 -3.33 11.01 -11.64
CA THR A 23 -3.35 12.27 -12.41
C THR A 23 -2.50 13.36 -11.75
N LYS A 24 -2.52 13.46 -10.40
CA LYS A 24 -1.62 14.38 -9.66
C LYS A 24 -0.14 14.03 -9.82
N LYS A 25 0.18 12.79 -10.20
CA LYS A 25 1.55 12.32 -10.47
C LYS A 25 1.90 12.38 -11.96
N GLU A 26 1.09 13.07 -12.76
CA GLU A 26 1.30 13.22 -14.22
C GLU A 26 1.31 11.86 -14.95
N VAL A 27 0.63 10.86 -14.38
CA VAL A 27 0.46 9.55 -15.00
C VAL A 27 -0.74 9.59 -15.92
N GLN A 28 -0.56 9.18 -17.17
CA GLN A 28 -1.67 8.92 -18.10
C GLN A 28 -2.53 7.76 -17.56
N PHE A 29 -3.78 8.05 -17.24
CA PHE A 29 -4.70 7.13 -16.58
C PHE A 29 -5.85 6.77 -17.54
N ASP A 30 -5.67 5.66 -18.24
CA ASP A 30 -6.57 5.14 -19.27
C ASP A 30 -7.30 3.89 -18.75
N LEU A 31 -7.79 3.97 -17.51
CA LEU A 31 -8.67 2.96 -16.92
C LEU A 31 -10.05 3.57 -16.73
N SER A 32 -11.08 2.91 -17.26
CA SER A 32 -12.45 3.17 -16.84
C SER A 32 -12.72 2.55 -15.46
N TYR A 33 -13.87 2.89 -14.87
CA TYR A 33 -14.30 2.23 -13.63
C TYR A 33 -14.56 0.73 -13.85
N GLU A 34 -15.13 0.34 -15.00
CA GLU A 34 -15.39 -1.07 -15.32
C GLU A 34 -14.09 -1.84 -15.51
N ASP A 35 -13.07 -1.24 -16.12
CA ASP A 35 -11.72 -1.80 -16.20
C ASP A 35 -11.11 -2.01 -14.82
N TYR A 36 -11.19 -0.98 -13.97
CA TYR A 36 -10.71 -1.05 -12.60
C TYR A 36 -11.40 -2.19 -11.81
N LYS A 37 -12.73 -2.30 -11.92
CA LYS A 37 -13.51 -3.37 -11.32
C LYS A 37 -13.10 -4.73 -11.89
N ALA A 38 -12.87 -4.84 -13.20
CA ALA A 38 -12.38 -6.07 -13.83
C ALA A 38 -11.00 -6.47 -13.31
N LEU A 39 -10.09 -5.53 -13.04
CA LEU A 39 -8.79 -5.83 -12.42
C LEU A 39 -8.93 -6.42 -11.02
N TRP A 40 -9.90 -5.95 -10.23
CA TRP A 40 -10.23 -6.55 -8.93
C TRP A 40 -10.81 -7.95 -9.10
N ILE A 41 -11.78 -8.14 -9.99
CA ILE A 41 -12.41 -9.45 -10.24
C ILE A 41 -11.37 -10.48 -10.71
N LYS A 42 -10.41 -10.08 -11.55
CA LYS A 42 -9.30 -10.94 -11.99
C LYS A 42 -8.40 -11.37 -10.84
N ASN A 43 -8.31 -10.59 -9.77
CA ASN A 43 -7.58 -10.95 -8.55
C ASN A 43 -8.57 -11.50 -7.51
N VAL A 44 -8.96 -12.77 -7.68
CA VAL A 44 -9.99 -13.46 -6.89
C VAL A 44 -9.74 -13.36 -5.38
N ASP A 45 -8.48 -13.48 -4.94
CA ASP A 45 -8.12 -13.38 -3.53
C ASP A 45 -8.37 -11.97 -2.99
N ALA A 46 -7.93 -10.95 -3.73
CA ALA A 46 -8.10 -9.56 -3.32
C ALA A 46 -9.57 -9.17 -3.21
N ILE A 47 -10.37 -9.57 -4.19
CA ILE A 47 -11.79 -9.23 -4.22
C ILE A 47 -12.61 -10.04 -3.23
N THR A 48 -12.27 -11.31 -2.98
CA THR A 48 -12.89 -12.12 -1.92
C THR A 48 -12.61 -11.53 -0.55
N HIS A 49 -11.35 -11.17 -0.27
CA HIS A 49 -10.97 -10.54 0.99
C HIS A 49 -11.67 -9.19 1.17
N LEU A 50 -11.73 -8.37 0.11
CA LEU A 50 -12.47 -7.11 0.14
C LEU A 50 -13.95 -7.33 0.43
N ASN A 51 -14.60 -8.25 -0.28
CA ASN A 51 -16.03 -8.50 -0.14
C ASN A 51 -16.37 -9.02 1.26
N ASN A 52 -15.55 -9.93 1.82
CA ASN A 52 -15.74 -10.45 3.17
C ASN A 52 -15.52 -9.37 4.24
N ALA A 53 -14.52 -8.50 4.06
CA ALA A 53 -14.28 -7.39 4.98
C ALA A 53 -15.45 -6.39 4.98
N VAL A 54 -16.04 -6.12 3.81
CA VAL A 54 -17.22 -5.26 3.67
C VAL A 54 -18.43 -5.90 4.35
N ILE A 55 -18.73 -7.17 4.06
CA ILE A 55 -19.83 -7.90 4.69
C ILE A 55 -19.68 -7.86 6.22
N TYR A 56 -18.50 -8.22 6.72
CA TYR A 56 -18.23 -8.21 8.16
C TYR A 56 -18.48 -6.83 8.79
N ALA A 57 -17.98 -5.76 8.17
CA ALA A 57 -18.16 -4.41 8.67
C ALA A 57 -19.64 -3.99 8.69
N VAL A 58 -20.40 -4.32 7.65
CA VAL A 58 -21.83 -4.03 7.55
C VAL A 58 -22.62 -4.81 8.60
N THR A 59 -22.38 -6.11 8.72
CA THR A 59 -23.07 -7.00 9.68
C THR A 59 -22.85 -6.56 11.13
N HIS A 60 -21.67 -6.02 11.45
CA HIS A 60 -21.34 -5.60 12.82
C HIS A 60 -21.51 -4.08 13.05
N GLY A 61 -22.06 -3.34 12.10
CA GLY A 61 -22.24 -1.89 12.21
C GLY A 61 -20.92 -1.10 12.38
N ILE A 62 -19.81 -1.67 11.91
CA ILE A 62 -18.47 -1.09 12.08
C ILE A 62 -18.26 -0.01 11.01
N ASN A 63 -18.33 1.25 11.43
CA ASN A 63 -18.05 2.42 10.59
C ASN A 63 -16.53 2.69 10.40
N GLN A 64 -15.70 1.64 10.39
CA GLN A 64 -14.26 1.80 10.22
C GLN A 64 -13.87 1.80 8.75
N THR A 65 -12.85 2.61 8.43
CA THR A 65 -12.18 2.54 7.13
C THR A 65 -11.63 1.14 6.92
N ILE A 66 -12.18 0.40 5.95
CA ILE A 66 -11.68 -0.91 5.55
C ILE A 66 -10.27 -0.73 4.96
N LYS A 67 -9.27 -0.89 5.83
CA LYS A 67 -7.85 -0.85 5.49
C LYS A 67 -7.45 -2.21 4.93
N LEU A 68 -7.67 -2.36 3.64
CA LEU A 68 -7.11 -3.48 2.90
C LEU A 68 -5.79 -3.07 2.30
N ASP A 69 -4.79 -3.93 2.47
CA ASP A 69 -3.46 -3.75 1.95
C ASP A 69 -3.38 -3.98 0.43
N TYR A 70 -4.44 -3.73 -0.34
CA TYR A 70 -4.42 -3.82 -1.80
C TYR A 70 -4.40 -2.44 -2.43
N CYS A 71 -3.58 -2.28 -3.47
CA CYS A 71 -3.42 -1.04 -4.21
C CYS A 71 -3.40 -1.27 -5.72
N LEU A 72 -3.81 -0.24 -6.46
CA LEU A 72 -3.60 -0.14 -7.90
C LEU A 72 -2.14 0.23 -8.18
N SER A 73 -1.47 -0.60 -8.97
CA SER A 73 -0.06 -0.43 -9.35
C SER A 73 0.13 -0.89 -10.80
N TRP A 74 1.28 -0.60 -11.39
CA TRP A 74 1.69 -1.28 -12.62
C TRP A 74 2.08 -2.74 -12.34
N LYS A 75 1.94 -3.60 -13.36
CA LYS A 75 2.58 -4.91 -13.39
C LYS A 75 4.10 -4.73 -13.34
N PRO A 76 4.86 -5.69 -12.75
CA PRO A 76 6.29 -5.55 -12.50
C PRO A 76 7.11 -5.08 -13.70
N LEU A 77 6.77 -5.57 -14.90
CA LEU A 77 7.46 -5.20 -16.15
C LEU A 77 7.33 -3.71 -16.50
N TYR A 78 6.24 -3.05 -16.08
CA TYR A 78 5.90 -1.68 -16.46
C TYR A 78 6.12 -0.64 -15.35
N VAL A 79 6.53 -1.05 -14.13
CA VAL A 79 6.66 -0.14 -12.97
C VAL A 79 7.60 1.04 -13.21
N ARG A 80 8.58 0.89 -14.11
CA ARG A 80 9.63 1.89 -14.37
C ARG A 80 9.68 2.38 -15.81
N THR A 81 8.74 1.95 -16.64
CA THR A 81 8.75 2.28 -18.08
C THR A 81 8.06 3.61 -18.36
N GLY A 82 7.33 4.17 -17.39
CA GLY A 82 6.46 5.33 -17.61
C GLY A 82 5.24 5.02 -18.48
N ALA A 83 4.91 3.72 -18.65
CA ALA A 83 3.78 3.32 -19.47
C ALA A 83 2.44 3.84 -18.90
N PRO A 84 1.48 4.20 -19.78
CA PRO A 84 0.15 4.62 -19.34
C PRO A 84 -0.50 3.52 -18.49
N MET A 85 -1.30 3.91 -17.51
CA MET A 85 -2.01 2.99 -16.64
C MET A 85 -3.33 2.59 -17.29
N ASN A 86 -3.36 1.39 -17.88
CA ASN A 86 -4.49 0.82 -18.61
C ASN A 86 -4.70 -0.66 -18.24
N MET A 87 -5.66 -1.34 -18.87
CA MET A 87 -5.96 -2.76 -18.56
C MET A 87 -4.80 -3.74 -18.78
N GLN A 88 -3.86 -3.42 -19.66
CA GLN A 88 -2.73 -4.27 -19.97
C GLN A 88 -1.57 -4.05 -18.99
N THR A 89 -1.35 -2.81 -18.56
CA THR A 89 -0.21 -2.41 -17.75
C THR A 89 -0.51 -2.37 -16.25
N ALA A 90 -1.77 -2.16 -15.87
CA ALA A 90 -2.21 -2.03 -14.48
C ALA A 90 -2.52 -3.39 -13.82
N TRP A 91 -2.48 -3.39 -12.49
CA TRP A 91 -2.75 -4.55 -11.66
C TRP A 91 -3.16 -4.15 -10.24
N ILE A 92 -4.06 -4.91 -9.64
CA ILE A 92 -4.35 -4.87 -8.19
C ILE A 92 -3.46 -5.89 -7.48
N ARG A 93 -2.65 -5.41 -6.54
CA ARG A 93 -1.71 -6.24 -5.76
C ARG A 93 -1.62 -5.74 -4.33
N THR A 94 -0.92 -6.48 -3.46
CA THR A 94 -0.73 -5.99 -2.10
C THR A 94 0.25 -4.81 -2.06
N ALA A 95 0.05 -3.90 -1.11
CA ALA A 95 0.91 -2.76 -0.86
C ALA A 95 2.33 -3.20 -0.51
N GLU A 96 2.48 -4.33 0.18
CA GLU A 96 3.79 -4.93 0.46
C GLU A 96 4.48 -5.37 -0.83
N GLN A 97 3.78 -6.08 -1.70
CA GLN A 97 4.32 -6.46 -3.00
C GLN A 97 4.69 -5.21 -3.79
N SER A 98 3.83 -4.19 -3.88
CA SER A 98 4.13 -2.96 -4.63
C SER A 98 5.41 -2.28 -4.14
N LYS A 99 5.64 -2.24 -2.82
CA LYS A 99 6.87 -1.70 -2.23
C LYS A 99 8.13 -2.46 -2.67
N LYS A 100 8.05 -3.77 -2.92
CA LYS A 100 9.21 -4.58 -3.37
C LYS A 100 9.68 -4.13 -4.76
N ASP A 101 8.79 -3.83 -5.68
CA ASP A 101 9.13 -3.39 -7.04
C ASP A 101 9.71 -1.97 -7.08
N CYS A 102 9.38 -1.16 -6.07
CA CYS A 102 9.98 0.15 -5.86
C CYS A 102 11.37 0.09 -5.19
N ARG A 103 11.88 -1.09 -4.79
CA ARG A 103 13.25 -1.22 -4.26
C ARG A 103 14.26 -1.09 -5.38
N LEU A 104 15.38 -0.43 -5.10
CA LEU A 104 16.51 -0.37 -6.04
C LEU A 104 16.95 -1.78 -6.42
N LYS A 105 17.17 -2.01 -7.71
CA LYS A 105 17.77 -3.25 -8.20
C LYS A 105 19.25 -3.27 -7.82
N GLN A 106 19.84 -4.46 -7.74
CA GLN A 106 21.28 -4.61 -7.51
C GLN A 106 22.05 -3.84 -8.60
N GLY A 107 22.94 -2.94 -8.18
CA GLY A 107 23.69 -2.04 -9.08
C GLY A 107 23.07 -0.64 -9.28
N GLU A 108 21.78 -0.44 -8.99
CA GLU A 108 21.17 0.90 -9.04
C GLU A 108 21.59 1.75 -7.84
N LYS A 109 22.14 2.93 -8.11
CA LYS A 109 22.47 3.90 -7.07
C LYS A 109 21.23 4.76 -6.76
N LYS A 110 21.07 5.11 -5.47
CA LYS A 110 20.11 6.15 -5.06
C LYS A 110 20.41 7.44 -5.82
N THR A 111 19.37 8.13 -6.28
CA THR A 111 19.51 9.48 -6.84
C THR A 111 20.09 10.43 -5.78
N GLU A 112 20.82 11.46 -6.21
CA GLU A 112 21.36 12.48 -5.28
C GLU A 112 20.26 13.15 -4.44
N LYS A 113 19.06 13.30 -5.00
CA LYS A 113 17.87 13.76 -4.28
C LYS A 113 17.41 12.80 -3.17
N ALA A 114 17.54 11.49 -3.39
CA ALA A 114 17.24 10.49 -2.37
C ALA A 114 18.35 10.40 -1.30
N LYS A 115 19.62 10.53 -1.71
CA LYS A 115 20.75 10.61 -0.78
C LYS A 115 20.65 11.83 0.12
N SER A 116 20.44 13.01 -0.45
CA SER A 116 20.28 14.25 0.32
C SER A 116 19.12 14.20 1.33
N LYS A 117 18.00 13.54 1.02
CA LYS A 117 16.91 13.31 2.00
C LYS A 117 17.31 12.40 3.16
N LEU A 118 18.24 11.46 2.95
CA LEU A 118 18.77 10.58 4.00
C LEU A 118 19.84 11.29 4.84
N HIS A 119 20.64 12.15 4.20
CA HIS A 119 21.69 12.95 4.84
C HIS A 119 21.15 14.18 5.57
N LYS A 120 19.91 14.62 5.28
CA LYS A 120 19.27 15.68 6.06
C LYS A 120 19.23 15.25 7.52
N PRO A 121 19.85 16.00 8.45
CA PRO A 121 19.75 15.71 9.86
C PRO A 121 18.27 15.68 10.21
N LYS A 122 17.80 14.53 10.71
CA LYS A 122 16.44 14.45 11.25
C LYS A 122 16.38 15.47 12.37
N ALA A 123 15.45 16.41 12.29
CA ALA A 123 15.21 17.35 13.37
C ALA A 123 15.18 16.57 14.70
N GLY A 124 15.92 17.06 15.70
CA GLY A 124 15.91 16.49 17.03
C GLY A 124 14.46 16.33 17.48
N TRP A 125 14.14 15.20 18.10
CA TRP A 125 12.79 15.01 18.60
C TRP A 125 12.52 16.07 19.67
N SER A 126 11.37 16.74 19.60
CA SER A 126 10.91 17.59 20.70
C SER A 126 10.81 16.74 21.97
N GLU A 127 11.01 17.37 23.14
CA GLU A 127 10.90 16.68 24.42
C GLU A 127 9.54 16.00 24.59
N GLU A 128 8.45 16.62 24.11
CA GLU A 128 7.11 16.02 24.07
C GLU A 128 7.09 14.71 23.27
N ARG A 129 7.75 14.67 22.11
CA ARG A 129 7.79 13.48 21.25
C ARG A 129 8.65 12.37 21.86
N LYS A 130 9.72 12.73 22.59
CA LYS A 130 10.53 11.79 23.36
C LYS A 130 9.72 11.20 24.52
N ALA A 131 9.01 12.05 25.27
CA ALA A 131 8.17 11.63 26.39
C ALA A 131 7.01 10.71 25.94
N ALA A 132 6.31 11.06 24.86
CA ALA A 132 5.23 10.23 24.30
C ALA A 132 5.74 8.83 23.85
N ARG A 133 6.96 8.76 23.29
CA ARG A 133 7.60 7.50 22.91
C ARG A 133 8.02 6.68 24.13
N ALA A 134 8.61 7.31 25.13
CA ALA A 134 8.99 6.65 26.37
C ALA A 134 7.76 6.08 27.10
N ALA A 135 6.66 6.84 27.14
CA ALA A 135 5.38 6.38 27.66
C ALA A 135 4.82 5.18 26.85
N ALA A 136 4.87 5.24 25.51
CA ALA A 136 4.41 4.14 24.65
C ALA A 136 5.28 2.86 24.73
N MET A 137 6.51 2.96 25.23
CA MET A 137 7.42 1.83 25.41
C MET A 137 7.40 1.27 26.85
N ARG A 138 6.92 2.04 27.83
CA ARG A 138 6.60 1.54 29.17
C ARG A 138 5.44 0.55 29.07
N GLY A 139 5.76 -0.74 29.06
CA GLY A 139 4.77 -1.84 29.01
C GLY A 139 5.04 -2.88 27.92
N LYS A 140 5.90 -2.58 26.93
CA LYS A 140 6.37 -3.61 25.99
C LYS A 140 7.51 -4.40 26.63
N LYS A 141 7.22 -5.59 27.18
CA LYS A 141 8.25 -6.58 27.52
C LYS A 141 9.09 -6.81 26.26
N ARG A 142 10.37 -6.41 26.31
CA ARG A 142 11.37 -6.92 25.35
C ARG A 142 11.38 -8.44 25.53
N GLY A 143 11.03 -9.18 24.49
CA GLY A 143 11.23 -10.63 24.49
C GLY A 143 12.71 -10.95 24.75
N PRO A 144 13.03 -12.12 25.31
CA PRO A 144 14.39 -12.47 25.68
C PRO A 144 15.31 -12.36 24.44
N TYR A 145 16.45 -11.72 24.65
CA TYR A 145 17.55 -11.65 23.70
C TYR A 145 18.24 -13.01 23.69
N ASN A 146 18.00 -13.82 22.67
CA ASN A 146 18.73 -15.09 22.48
C ASN A 146 20.16 -14.74 22.09
N LYS A 147 21.10 -14.95 23.01
CA LYS A 147 22.53 -14.67 22.86
C LYS A 147 23.32 -15.95 22.56
N ASP A 148 22.68 -16.94 21.95
CA ASP A 148 23.34 -18.18 21.55
C ASP A 148 23.14 -18.34 20.03
N ASN A 149 24.12 -17.84 19.29
CA ASN A 149 24.49 -18.23 17.93
C ASN A 149 25.69 -17.36 17.54
N ASN A 150 26.81 -17.62 18.20
CA ASN A 150 28.17 -17.39 17.76
C ASN A 150 29.05 -17.80 18.94
N ASP A 151 29.41 -19.08 18.98
CA ASP A 151 30.76 -19.54 19.24
C ASP A 151 30.80 -21.04 18.84
N ASP A 152 31.81 -21.36 18.03
CA ASP A 152 32.21 -22.63 17.38
C ASP A 152 31.53 -23.05 16.05
#